data_AF-A0A534V554-F1
#
_entry.id   AF-A0A534V554-F1
#
_cell.length_a   1.000
_cell.length_b   1.000
_cell.length_c   1.000
_cell.angle_alpha   90.00
_cell.angle_beta   90.00
_cell.angle_gamma   90.00
#
_symmetry.space_group_name_H-M   'P 1'
#
loop_
_entity.id
_entity.type
_entity.pdbx_description
1 polymer ?
#
loop_
_entity_poly.entity_id
_entity_poly.type
_entity_poly.pdbx_seq_one_letter_code
_entity_poly.pdbx_strand_id
1 'polypeptide(L)'
;MRYGGVPFLVHWTDSEATVEKAQGVRASAIAEWHHGNYIGALIGGLLSSVDRTNGQGGGDVTGMRVAGIVSGNDGDLTGVSASGVYNYVTENLRNGVSLSWGANVVGGRLNGFSAAGWYNYAGSNGRLAVQVGAFNNLDRYDPDGTVVQMGWYNRAAEQSIPFLNVRGISNLFERPLRRLRGHTG
;
A
#
# COMPACT_ATOMS: atom_id res chain seq x y z
N MET A 1 18.09 -17.94 7.45
CA MET A 1 17.59 -17.60 6.10
C MET A 1 18.18 -18.54 5.05
N ARG A 2 17.34 -19.23 4.27
CA ARG A 2 17.80 -19.93 3.07
C ARG A 2 17.48 -19.04 1.86
N TYR A 3 18.52 -18.57 1.19
CA TYR A 3 18.36 -17.86 -0.07
C TYR A 3 18.33 -18.89 -1.19
N GLY A 4 17.32 -18.81 -2.04
CA GLY A 4 17.19 -19.66 -3.22
C GLY A 4 16.88 -18.80 -4.43
N GLY A 5 17.25 -19.29 -5.60
CA GLY A 5 17.14 -18.49 -6.80
C GLY A 5 18.04 -18.97 -7.91
N VAL A 6 17.65 -18.61 -9.13
CA VAL A 6 18.66 -18.43 -10.17
C VAL A 6 19.13 -17.00 -10.00
N PRO A 7 20.43 -16.76 -9.65
CA PRO A 7 20.95 -15.42 -9.47
C PRO A 7 20.49 -14.52 -10.62
N PHE A 8 20.25 -13.24 -10.35
CA PHE A 8 19.82 -12.22 -11.34
C PHE A 8 18.49 -12.48 -12.08
N LEU A 9 17.91 -13.68 -12.05
CA LEU A 9 16.61 -13.99 -12.68
C LEU A 9 15.48 -14.05 -11.66
N VAL A 10 15.65 -14.86 -10.62
CA VAL A 10 14.62 -15.12 -9.61
C VAL A 10 15.31 -15.19 -8.26
N HIS A 11 14.85 -14.41 -7.29
CA HIS A 11 15.28 -14.53 -5.91
C HIS A 11 14.08 -14.81 -5.01
N TRP A 12 14.22 -15.81 -4.15
CA TRP A 12 13.32 -16.03 -3.04
C TRP A 12 14.09 -16.19 -1.72
N THR A 13 13.47 -15.77 -0.63
CA THR A 13 13.94 -16.09 0.72
C THR A 13 12.99 -17.08 1.37
N ASP A 14 13.54 -18.15 1.94
CA ASP A 14 12.80 -19.07 2.80
C ASP A 14 13.20 -18.80 4.26
N SER A 15 12.23 -18.39 5.08
CA SER A 15 12.44 -18.16 6.51
C SER A 15 11.85 -19.33 7.30
N GLU A 16 12.65 -20.38 7.50
CA GLU A 16 12.30 -21.49 8.41
C GLU A 16 12.41 -21.11 9.90
N ALA A 17 12.80 -19.88 10.25
CA ALA A 17 12.94 -19.49 11.65
C ALA A 17 12.77 -17.98 11.83
N THR A 18 11.68 -17.58 12.51
CA THR A 18 11.36 -16.22 13.00
C THR A 18 11.00 -15.16 11.94
N VAL A 19 10.21 -14.16 12.35
CA VAL A 19 9.85 -12.97 11.53
C VAL A 19 11.09 -12.09 11.42
N GLU A 20 12.02 -12.54 10.59
CA GLU A 20 13.31 -11.90 10.46
C GLU A 20 13.18 -10.68 9.52
N LYS A 21 13.72 -9.55 9.95
CA LYS A 21 13.63 -8.28 9.22
C LYS A 21 14.82 -8.18 8.27
N ALA A 22 14.62 -8.47 7.00
CA ALA A 22 15.65 -8.30 5.99
C ALA A 22 15.77 -6.81 5.61
N GLN A 23 16.99 -6.35 5.37
CA GLN A 23 17.27 -4.98 4.96
C GLN A 23 18.19 -4.94 3.74
N GLY A 24 17.87 -4.12 2.75
CA GLY A 24 18.78 -3.86 1.63
C GLY A 24 18.08 -3.47 0.33
N VAL A 25 18.80 -3.66 -0.78
CA VAL A 25 18.28 -3.53 -2.14
C VAL A 25 18.40 -4.89 -2.80
N ARG A 26 17.30 -5.39 -3.35
CA ARG A 26 17.28 -6.61 -4.17
C ARG A 26 16.64 -6.32 -5.52
N ALA A 27 17.25 -6.90 -6.55
CA ALA A 27 16.76 -6.78 -7.90
C ALA A 27 16.92 -8.11 -8.65
N SER A 28 15.90 -8.48 -9.41
CA SER A 28 15.92 -9.64 -10.31
C SER A 28 15.15 -9.37 -11.59
N ALA A 29 15.52 -10.07 -12.67
CA ALA A 29 14.94 -9.87 -13.99
C ALA A 29 13.50 -10.42 -14.13
N ILE A 30 13.08 -11.36 -13.29
CA ILE A 30 11.75 -11.98 -13.37
C ILE A 30 10.98 -11.76 -12.07
N ALA A 31 11.48 -12.27 -10.94
CA ALA A 31 10.70 -12.28 -9.71
C ALA A 31 11.54 -12.14 -8.44
N GLU A 32 11.12 -11.23 -7.57
CA GLU A 32 11.57 -11.10 -6.19
C GLU A 32 10.46 -11.58 -5.24
N TRP A 33 10.77 -12.54 -4.37
CA TRP A 33 9.85 -12.99 -3.32
C TRP A 33 10.56 -12.95 -1.96
N HIS A 34 9.98 -12.26 -0.99
CA HIS A 34 10.44 -12.29 0.39
C HIS A 34 9.43 -12.93 1.34
N HIS A 35 9.87 -13.78 2.25
CA HIS A 35 9.06 -14.15 3.42
C HIS A 35 9.52 -13.38 4.66
N GLY A 36 8.58 -12.74 5.36
CA GLY A 36 8.84 -11.96 6.57
C GLY A 36 8.81 -10.45 6.31
N ASN A 37 9.53 -9.69 7.14
CA ASN A 37 9.55 -8.23 7.04
C ASN A 37 10.72 -7.74 6.19
N TYR A 38 10.52 -6.65 5.46
CA TYR A 38 11.53 -6.07 4.59
C TYR A 38 11.70 -4.56 4.77
N ILE A 39 12.94 -4.10 4.81
CA ILE A 39 13.30 -2.69 4.75
C ILE A 39 14.19 -2.44 3.52
N GLY A 40 13.83 -1.46 2.70
CA GLY A 40 14.63 -1.03 1.56
C GLY A 40 13.90 -1.23 0.24
N ALA A 41 14.59 -1.64 -0.83
CA ALA A 41 14.01 -1.72 -2.17
C ALA A 41 13.98 -3.16 -2.73
N LEU A 42 12.78 -3.68 -3.06
CA LEU A 42 12.63 -4.87 -3.91
C LEU A 42 12.21 -4.45 -5.32
N ILE A 43 12.97 -4.88 -6.32
CA ILE A 43 12.75 -4.58 -7.73
C ILE A 43 12.67 -5.90 -8.50
N GLY A 44 11.47 -6.34 -8.84
CA GLY A 44 11.27 -7.49 -9.72
C GLY A 44 11.03 -7.06 -11.15
N GLY A 45 11.54 -7.79 -12.14
CA GLY A 45 11.23 -7.47 -13.54
C GLY A 45 9.75 -7.65 -13.86
N LEU A 46 9.15 -8.77 -13.46
CA LEU A 46 7.70 -9.03 -13.63
C LEU A 46 6.95 -8.99 -12.30
N LEU A 47 7.54 -9.57 -11.24
CA LEU A 47 6.87 -9.81 -9.97
C LEU A 47 7.73 -9.38 -8.78
N SER A 48 7.10 -8.74 -7.80
CA SER A 48 7.75 -8.41 -6.52
C SER A 48 6.76 -8.66 -5.38
N SER A 49 7.02 -9.65 -4.53
CA SER A 49 6.15 -10.04 -3.41
C SER A 49 6.88 -10.06 -2.08
N VAL A 50 6.16 -9.70 -1.01
CA VAL A 50 6.62 -9.83 0.38
C VAL A 50 5.49 -10.44 1.20
N ASP A 51 5.65 -11.70 1.59
CA ASP A 51 4.58 -12.49 2.17
C ASP A 51 4.87 -12.80 3.65
N ARG A 52 3.83 -13.21 4.37
CA ARG A 52 3.97 -13.64 5.76
C ARG A 52 4.81 -14.91 5.85
N THR A 53 5.65 -15.00 6.88
CA THR A 53 6.30 -16.24 7.28
C THR A 53 5.24 -17.19 7.87
N ASN A 54 5.12 -18.40 7.31
CA ASN A 54 4.20 -19.46 7.73
C ASN A 54 2.72 -19.02 7.88
N GLY A 55 2.30 -17.98 7.14
CA GLY A 55 0.93 -17.47 7.20
C GLY A 55 0.52 -16.79 8.51
N GLN A 56 1.45 -16.61 9.47
CA GLN A 56 1.11 -16.11 10.82
C GLN A 56 1.77 -14.78 11.18
N GLY A 57 2.92 -14.42 10.59
CA GLY A 57 3.59 -13.16 10.91
C GLY A 57 4.57 -12.67 9.84
N GLY A 58 4.74 -11.36 9.75
CA GLY A 58 5.58 -10.70 8.73
C GLY A 58 4.75 -10.09 7.61
N GLY A 59 5.35 -9.91 6.43
CA GLY A 59 4.71 -9.31 5.26
C GLY A 59 4.81 -7.79 5.20
N ASP A 60 5.43 -7.15 6.20
CA ASP A 60 5.57 -5.70 6.25
C ASP A 60 6.71 -5.22 5.37
N VAL A 61 6.48 -4.12 4.67
CA VAL A 61 7.48 -3.45 3.84
C VAL A 61 7.67 -2.02 4.30
N THR A 62 8.91 -1.64 4.57
CA THR A 62 9.31 -0.24 4.78
C THR A 62 10.31 0.16 3.69
N GLY A 63 9.86 0.90 2.69
CA GLY A 63 10.70 1.32 1.56
C GLY A 63 9.99 1.26 0.23
N MET A 64 10.56 0.57 -0.75
CA MET A 64 10.09 0.56 -2.14
C MET A 64 9.88 -0.87 -2.65
N ARG A 65 8.77 -1.08 -3.36
CA ARG A 65 8.47 -2.32 -4.08
C ARG A 65 8.04 -2.02 -5.51
N VAL A 66 8.82 -2.45 -6.49
CA VAL A 66 8.54 -2.20 -7.92
C VAL A 66 8.51 -3.52 -8.69
N ALA A 67 7.54 -3.65 -9.59
CA ALA A 67 7.47 -4.77 -10.52
C ALA A 67 6.90 -4.37 -11.89
N GLY A 68 7.21 -5.12 -12.95
CA GLY A 68 6.62 -4.86 -14.27
C GLY A 68 5.12 -5.17 -14.34
N ILE A 69 4.65 -6.22 -13.66
CA ILE A 69 3.25 -6.66 -13.75
C ILE A 69 2.58 -6.57 -12.38
N VAL A 70 3.08 -7.29 -11.38
CA VAL A 70 2.44 -7.39 -10.06
C VAL A 70 3.43 -7.08 -8.95
N SER A 71 3.02 -6.20 -8.06
CA SER A 71 3.78 -5.85 -6.88
C SER A 71 2.87 -6.02 -5.65
N GLY A 72 3.25 -6.87 -4.70
CA GLY A 72 2.40 -7.29 -3.59
C GLY A 72 3.07 -7.34 -2.22
N ASN A 73 2.30 -7.19 -1.14
CA ASN A 73 2.71 -7.67 0.17
C ASN A 73 1.54 -8.03 1.10
N ASP A 74 1.77 -9.05 1.94
CA ASP A 74 0.81 -9.57 2.91
C ASP A 74 0.96 -8.91 4.29
N GLY A 75 0.97 -7.57 4.34
CA GLY A 75 1.14 -6.82 5.57
C GLY A 75 0.98 -5.32 5.36
N ASP A 76 1.60 -4.53 6.23
CA ASP A 76 1.65 -3.08 6.09
C ASP A 76 2.71 -2.64 5.08
N LEU A 77 2.43 -1.57 4.34
CA LEU A 77 3.42 -0.91 3.50
C LEU A 77 3.62 0.53 3.95
N THR A 78 4.86 0.88 4.34
CA THR A 78 5.31 2.25 4.54
C THR A 78 6.30 2.62 3.45
N GLY A 79 5.89 3.48 2.51
CA GLY A 79 6.72 3.91 1.38
C GLY A 79 6.03 3.74 0.03
N VAL A 80 6.75 3.26 -0.98
CA VAL A 80 6.30 3.26 -2.39
C VAL A 80 6.06 1.85 -2.89
N SER A 81 4.91 1.63 -3.53
CA SER A 81 4.62 0.45 -4.34
C SER A 81 4.28 0.89 -5.77
N ALA A 82 4.93 0.28 -6.76
CA ALA A 82 4.66 0.53 -8.15
C ALA A 82 4.57 -0.76 -8.97
N SER A 83 3.64 -0.81 -9.92
CA SER A 83 3.57 -1.88 -10.91
C SER A 83 2.98 -1.44 -12.24
N GLY A 84 3.17 -2.25 -13.29
CA GLY A 84 2.42 -2.05 -14.53
C GLY A 84 0.94 -2.37 -14.35
N VAL A 85 0.58 -3.54 -13.82
CA VAL A 85 -0.82 -3.98 -13.83
C VAL A 85 -1.47 -3.87 -12.46
N TYR A 86 -0.87 -4.47 -11.43
CA TYR A 86 -1.57 -4.68 -10.16
C TYR A 86 -0.67 -4.47 -8.95
N ASN A 87 -1.08 -3.56 -8.06
CA ASN A 87 -0.53 -3.47 -6.72
C ASN A 87 -1.53 -3.99 -5.70
N TYR A 88 -1.04 -4.77 -4.73
CA TYR A 88 -1.79 -5.04 -3.52
C TYR A 88 -0.98 -4.82 -2.26
N VAL A 89 -1.69 -4.40 -1.21
CA VAL A 89 -1.23 -4.32 0.18
C VAL A 89 -2.38 -4.89 1.00
N THR A 90 -2.23 -6.06 1.62
CA THR A 90 -3.38 -6.72 2.27
C THR A 90 -3.85 -5.99 3.52
N GLU A 91 -2.93 -5.34 4.25
CA GLU A 91 -3.27 -4.56 5.45
C GLU A 91 -3.27 -3.07 5.12
N ASN A 92 -2.39 -2.26 5.72
CA ASN A 92 -2.49 -0.81 5.62
C ASN A 92 -1.37 -0.22 4.75
N LEU A 93 -1.74 0.74 3.89
CA LEU A 93 -0.77 1.65 3.29
C LEU A 93 -0.54 2.80 4.26
N ARG A 94 0.61 2.83 4.92
CA ARG A 94 0.97 3.79 5.98
C ARG A 94 1.90 4.87 5.42
N ASN A 95 1.40 6.10 5.29
CA ASN A 95 2.17 7.23 4.74
C ASN A 95 2.86 6.86 3.41
N GLY A 96 2.11 6.21 2.52
CA GLY A 96 2.67 5.57 1.33
C GLY A 96 2.07 6.05 0.02
N VAL A 97 2.67 5.54 -1.06
CA VAL A 97 2.27 5.80 -2.44
C VAL A 97 2.10 4.44 -3.14
N SER A 98 0.94 4.21 -3.76
CA SER A 98 0.69 3.04 -4.60
C SER A 98 0.37 3.49 -6.03
N LEU A 99 1.14 3.01 -7.00
CA LEU A 99 1.07 3.43 -8.41
C LEU A 99 0.94 2.23 -9.34
N SER A 100 -0.16 2.12 -10.07
CA SER A 100 -0.30 1.11 -11.11
C SER A 100 -0.97 1.68 -12.36
N TRP A 101 -0.82 1.00 -13.50
CA TRP A 101 -1.64 1.32 -14.66
C TRP A 101 -3.01 0.63 -14.58
N GLY A 102 -3.07 -0.61 -14.06
CA GLY A 102 -4.32 -1.34 -13.87
C GLY A 102 -5.05 -0.97 -12.58
N ALA A 103 -4.70 -1.62 -11.47
CA ALA A 103 -5.39 -1.46 -10.21
C ALA A 103 -4.49 -1.46 -8.97
N ASN A 104 -4.86 -0.66 -7.98
CA ASN A 104 -4.30 -0.69 -6.63
C ASN A 104 -5.34 -1.19 -5.63
N VAL A 105 -4.96 -2.11 -4.77
CA VAL A 105 -5.83 -2.67 -3.72
C VAL A 105 -5.14 -2.56 -2.36
N VAL A 106 -5.73 -1.79 -1.46
CA VAL A 106 -5.32 -1.71 -0.05
C VAL A 106 -6.42 -2.35 0.80
N GLY A 107 -6.19 -3.55 1.32
CA GLY A 107 -7.22 -4.32 2.03
C GLY A 107 -7.71 -3.64 3.31
N GLY A 108 -6.81 -2.96 4.01
CA GLY A 108 -7.09 -2.20 5.23
C GLY A 108 -7.15 -0.69 4.98
N ARG A 109 -6.39 0.07 5.77
CA ARG A 109 -6.44 1.53 5.78
C ARG A 109 -5.50 2.13 4.74
N LEU A 110 -6.03 2.99 3.88
CA LEU A 110 -5.24 3.85 3.00
C LEU A 110 -4.89 5.17 3.70
N ASN A 111 -3.63 5.35 4.08
CA ASN A 111 -3.10 6.62 4.55
C ASN A 111 -1.98 7.07 3.61
N GLY A 112 -2.32 7.85 2.59
CA GLY A 112 -1.39 8.24 1.53
C GLY A 112 -2.09 8.42 0.19
N PHE A 113 -1.36 8.11 -0.88
CA PHE A 113 -1.78 8.34 -2.26
C PHE A 113 -1.86 7.01 -3.03
N SER A 114 -2.96 6.79 -3.73
CA SER A 114 -3.18 5.64 -4.60
C SER A 114 -3.58 6.14 -5.98
N ALA A 115 -2.79 5.87 -7.00
CA ALA A 115 -3.13 6.18 -8.38
C ALA A 115 -3.07 4.95 -9.27
N ALA A 116 -4.19 4.67 -9.92
CA ALA A 116 -4.38 3.57 -10.83
C ALA A 116 -5.09 4.08 -12.08
N GLY A 117 -4.76 3.57 -13.27
CA GLY A 117 -5.48 3.95 -14.48
C GLY A 117 -6.95 3.56 -14.42
N TRP A 118 -7.23 2.32 -13.98
CA TRP A 118 -8.59 1.79 -13.94
C TRP A 118 -9.23 1.84 -12.56
N TYR A 119 -8.61 1.21 -11.55
CA TYR A 119 -9.31 0.94 -10.30
C TYR A 119 -8.45 1.13 -9.05
N ASN A 120 -8.95 1.90 -8.09
CA ASN A 120 -8.41 1.93 -6.74
C ASN A 120 -9.43 1.36 -5.75
N TYR A 121 -8.96 0.50 -4.87
CA TYR A 121 -9.73 0.01 -3.72
C TYR A 121 -8.97 0.27 -2.43
N ALA A 122 -9.70 0.72 -1.41
CA ALA A 122 -9.23 0.77 -0.04
C ALA A 122 -10.32 0.30 0.93
N GLY A 123 -9.96 -0.53 1.90
CA GLY A 123 -10.90 -0.99 2.94
C GLY A 123 -11.41 0.16 3.81
N SER A 124 -10.53 1.11 4.20
CA SER A 124 -10.96 2.35 4.82
C SER A 124 -9.96 3.50 4.62
N ASN A 125 -10.35 4.72 5.00
CA ASN A 125 -9.44 5.87 4.98
C ASN A 125 -8.62 5.97 6.28
N GLY A 126 -7.37 6.38 6.12
CA GLY A 126 -6.49 6.84 7.18
C GLY A 126 -6.69 8.33 7.46
N ARG A 127 -5.61 9.01 7.90
CA ARG A 127 -5.63 10.45 8.13
C ARG A 127 -5.93 11.22 6.84
N LEU A 128 -5.25 10.86 5.76
CA LEU A 128 -5.49 11.39 4.42
C LEU A 128 -5.40 10.23 3.43
N ALA A 129 -6.49 9.97 2.71
CA ALA A 129 -6.57 8.97 1.66
C ALA A 129 -6.85 9.67 0.34
N VAL A 130 -5.89 9.69 -0.58
CA VAL A 130 -6.07 10.25 -1.92
C VAL A 130 -6.11 9.11 -2.92
N GLN A 131 -7.16 9.05 -3.75
CA GLN A 131 -7.33 8.06 -4.80
C GLN A 131 -7.53 8.74 -6.15
N VAL A 132 -6.76 8.35 -7.17
CA VAL A 132 -6.89 8.87 -8.54
C VAL A 132 -6.98 7.72 -9.52
N GLY A 133 -8.04 7.67 -10.32
CA GLY A 133 -8.26 6.63 -11.32
C GLY A 133 -9.67 6.66 -11.89
N ALA A 134 -9.97 5.87 -12.92
CA ALA A 134 -11.31 5.87 -13.50
C ALA A 134 -12.40 5.50 -12.47
N PHE A 135 -12.12 4.51 -11.62
CA PHE A 135 -13.01 4.02 -10.58
C PHE A 135 -12.27 3.99 -9.23
N ASN A 136 -12.80 4.69 -8.23
CA ASN A 136 -12.24 4.71 -6.89
C ASN A 136 -13.27 4.21 -5.89
N ASN A 137 -12.90 3.22 -5.07
CA ASN A 137 -13.79 2.62 -4.10
C ASN A 137 -13.13 2.58 -2.72
N LEU A 138 -13.83 3.15 -1.74
CA LEU A 138 -13.47 3.08 -0.34
C LEU A 138 -14.62 2.39 0.39
N ASP A 139 -14.40 1.18 0.90
CA ASP A 139 -15.45 0.33 1.45
C ASP A 139 -16.08 0.92 2.72
N ARG A 140 -15.24 1.32 3.68
CA ARG A 140 -15.66 1.98 4.93
C ARG A 140 -15.08 3.38 5.05
N TYR A 141 -15.91 4.34 5.43
CA TYR A 141 -15.45 5.67 5.76
C TYR A 141 -15.20 5.80 7.27
N ASP A 142 -13.97 6.14 7.64
CA ASP A 142 -13.58 6.57 8.97
C ASP A 142 -13.88 8.08 9.13
N PRO A 143 -14.82 8.48 10.01
CA PRO A 143 -15.19 9.87 10.26
C PRO A 143 -14.05 10.75 10.75
N ASP A 144 -13.01 10.13 11.29
CA ASP A 144 -11.84 10.77 11.85
C ASP A 144 -10.77 11.12 10.79
N GLY A 145 -10.93 10.61 9.57
CA GLY A 145 -10.00 10.80 8.46
C GLY A 145 -10.51 11.75 7.39
N THR A 146 -9.73 11.85 6.32
CA THR A 146 -10.08 12.58 5.10
C THR A 146 -9.91 11.66 3.91
N VAL A 147 -10.85 11.71 2.97
CA VAL A 147 -10.73 11.05 1.67
C VAL A 147 -10.93 12.07 0.55
N VAL A 148 -10.07 11.98 -0.45
CA VAL A 148 -10.15 12.73 -1.71
C VAL A 148 -10.05 11.71 -2.83
N GLN A 149 -11.05 11.64 -3.70
CA GLN A 149 -11.06 10.73 -4.84
C GLN A 149 -11.31 11.54 -6.10
N MET A 150 -10.54 11.26 -7.15
CA MET A 150 -10.71 11.86 -8.46
C MET A 150 -10.82 10.76 -9.52
N GLY A 151 -11.93 10.75 -10.25
CA GLY A 151 -12.27 9.66 -11.15
C GLY A 151 -13.67 9.75 -11.71
N TRP A 152 -13.96 9.03 -12.80
CA TRP A 152 -15.30 8.99 -13.38
C TRP A 152 -16.35 8.49 -12.38
N TYR A 153 -15.97 7.54 -11.54
CA TYR A 153 -16.81 7.05 -10.44
C TYR A 153 -16.00 7.01 -9.15
N ASN A 154 -16.51 7.63 -8.10
CA ASN A 154 -15.91 7.58 -6.78
C ASN A 154 -16.96 7.16 -5.75
N ARG A 155 -16.62 6.17 -4.93
CA ARG A 155 -17.44 5.69 -3.82
C ARG A 155 -16.63 5.76 -2.53
N ALA A 156 -17.24 6.35 -1.50
CA ALA A 156 -16.75 6.34 -0.14
C ALA A 156 -17.86 5.92 0.84
N ALA A 157 -17.83 4.65 1.22
CA ALA A 157 -18.91 3.94 1.91
C ALA A 157 -20.23 4.03 1.12
N GLU A 158 -21.25 4.66 1.69
CA GLU A 158 -22.58 4.82 1.10
C GLU A 158 -22.65 6.00 0.11
N GLN A 159 -21.63 6.85 0.07
CA GLN A 159 -21.63 8.05 -0.76
C GLN A 159 -20.93 7.78 -2.09
N SER A 160 -21.63 7.98 -3.21
CA SER A 160 -21.07 7.90 -4.56
C SER A 160 -21.13 9.26 -5.25
N ILE A 161 -20.00 9.78 -5.69
CA ILE A 161 -19.89 11.07 -6.38
C ILE A 161 -18.98 10.93 -7.62
N PRO A 162 -19.42 11.35 -8.82
CA PRO A 162 -18.58 11.35 -10.00
C PRO A 162 -17.55 12.49 -9.98
N PHE A 163 -16.47 12.33 -10.75
CA PHE A 163 -15.36 13.26 -11.00
C PHE A 163 -14.50 13.62 -9.78
N LEU A 164 -15.09 14.14 -8.72
CA LEU A 164 -14.39 14.59 -7.53
C LEU A 164 -15.22 14.34 -6.27
N ASN A 165 -14.75 13.44 -5.41
CA ASN A 165 -15.32 13.19 -4.09
C ASN A 165 -14.37 13.67 -3.00
N VAL A 166 -14.77 14.64 -2.19
CA VAL A 166 -14.01 15.13 -1.03
C VAL A 166 -14.85 14.98 0.21
N ARG A 167 -14.30 14.30 1.23
CA ARG A 167 -14.99 14.07 2.50
C ARG A 167 -14.02 14.14 3.68
N GLY A 168 -14.44 14.81 4.76
CA GLY A 168 -13.67 14.92 6.00
C GLY A 168 -12.52 15.92 5.96
N ILE A 169 -12.53 16.91 5.07
CA ILE A 169 -11.41 17.86 4.93
C ILE A 169 -11.18 18.71 6.18
N SER A 170 -12.23 19.01 6.96
CA SER A 170 -12.16 19.72 8.24
C SER A 170 -11.27 19.00 9.26
N ASN A 171 -11.26 17.65 9.23
CA ASN A 171 -10.46 16.82 10.14
C ASN A 171 -8.95 17.07 10.02
N LEU A 172 -8.47 17.54 8.85
CA LEU A 172 -7.07 17.89 8.65
C LEU A 172 -6.65 19.10 9.48
N PHE A 173 -7.58 20.04 9.70
CA PHE A 173 -7.31 21.31 10.39
C PHE A 173 -7.73 21.28 11.86
N GLU A 174 -8.86 20.66 12.18
CA GLU A 174 -9.38 20.62 13.55
C GLU A 174 -8.49 19.79 14.50
N ARG A 175 -7.86 18.72 14.01
CA ARG A 175 -7.01 17.86 14.84
C ARG A 175 -5.75 18.57 15.37
N PRO A 176 -4.94 19.23 14.52
CA PRO A 176 -3.84 20.07 14.99
C PRO A 176 -4.31 21.14 15.98
N LEU A 177 -5.44 21.80 15.69
CA LEU A 177 -5.97 22.86 16.55
C LEU A 177 -6.41 22.34 17.92
N ARG A 178 -7.05 21.18 18.01
CA ARG A 178 -7.41 20.53 19.28
C ARG A 178 -6.17 20.16 20.10
N ARG A 179 -5.10 19.69 19.45
CA ARG A 179 -3.81 19.40 20.15
C ARG A 179 -3.16 20.66 20.70
N LEU A 180 -3.20 21.76 19.96
CA LEU A 180 -2.67 23.05 20.42
C LEU A 180 -3.48 23.62 21.60
N ARG A 181 -4.82 23.46 21.57
CA ARG A 181 -5.71 23.90 22.66
C ARG A 181 -5.66 23.01 23.90
N GLY A 182 -5.19 21.76 23.78
CA GLY A 182 -5.05 20.81 24.89
C GLY A 182 -3.78 20.98 25.72
N HIS A 183 -2.84 21.85 25.33
CA HIS A 183 -1.60 22.15 26.05
C HIS A 183 -1.64 23.46 26.86
N THR A 184 -2.80 24.09 26.99
CA THR A 184 -3.02 25.31 27.79
C THR A 184 -3.75 25.05 29.11
N GLY A 185 -3.61 23.86 29.70
CA GLY A 185 -4.17 23.49 31.00
C GLY A 185 -3.08 23.17 32.01
#